data_AF-A0ABD3NIK6-F1
#
_entry.id   AF-A0ABD3NIK6-F1
#
_cell.length_a   1.000
_cell.length_b   1.000
_cell.length_c   1.000
_cell.angle_alpha   90.00
_cell.angle_beta   90.00
_cell.angle_gamma   90.00
#
_symmetry.space_group_name_H-M   'P 1'
#
loop_
_entity.id
_entity.type
_entity.pdbx_description
1 polymer ?
#
loop_
_entity_poly.entity_id
_entity_poly.type
_entity_poly.pdbx_seq_one_letter_code
_entity_poly.pdbx_strand_id
1 'polypeptide(L)'
;MGNTESTTDMQMSTTSSDAPATTNTHNNLLHDEEDQNEDLIEAHLVEEDEENTIYDGTLELPWWRQRRIKILIYVICILLLLMAALLAAFLGNNTLSSLLFSLAEISTPAPTKSLFPSSSPHISPNICFQNKSELEVAIQLYIEEDCTANKACEAGKTYGWPIGIWCVSRVKDMSGLFQNAPDFNEDLWWDTSSRHGYVLHVPSFFIFQGNISAWNTSSVTTMKRMFWEASTFNQDLRNWDVSSVTNMNGMFYGAESFNSNIGAWNTSSVITMLSLFDTAKSFNQDLSNWDVSSVTNMEDVFYGAESFNGNISSWNTSSVTTIRDFYEATSFNQDLSNWDVPRVTDMSWAFCAAVSFNSDIGPWNTSSVTVMYGMFFEAISFDRDLSNWDVSNVAEIYYMFKNADSFNQNLCTWKDNFPYLNATYIFANTSCTYQDTPDIEQNGPFCDSLCN
;
A
#
# COMPACT_ATOMS: atom_id res chain seq x y z
N MET A 1 68.36 -19.96 -52.89
CA MET A 1 68.62 -19.02 -51.78
C MET A 1 67.40 -19.12 -50.88
N GLY A 2 67.40 -19.60 -49.64
CA GLY A 2 68.38 -20.08 -48.68
C GLY A 2 67.58 -20.18 -47.37
N ASN A 3 67.64 -21.32 -46.68
CA ASN A 3 67.13 -21.47 -45.30
C ASN A 3 67.90 -20.52 -44.38
N THR A 4 67.27 -20.04 -43.29
CA THR A 4 67.56 -20.46 -41.89
C THR A 4 66.97 -19.46 -40.87
N GLU A 5 66.49 -20.03 -39.77
CA GLU A 5 66.20 -19.43 -38.46
C GLU A 5 67.43 -18.74 -37.81
N SER A 6 67.24 -18.27 -36.56
CA SER A 6 68.23 -17.82 -35.56
C SER A 6 68.38 -16.28 -35.51
N THR A 7 68.48 -15.54 -34.40
CA THR A 7 68.55 -15.77 -32.94
C THR A 7 68.71 -14.39 -32.26
N THR A 8 68.14 -14.23 -31.06
CA THR A 8 68.60 -13.53 -29.84
C THR A 8 69.23 -12.10 -29.83
N ASP A 9 68.69 -11.32 -28.87
CA ASP A 9 69.36 -10.57 -27.77
C ASP A 9 69.64 -9.06 -27.80
N MET A 10 69.26 -8.45 -26.65
CA MET A 10 69.79 -7.25 -25.96
C MET A 10 69.54 -5.86 -26.60
N GLN A 11 69.20 -4.76 -25.91
CA GLN A 11 69.42 -4.36 -24.51
C GLN A 11 68.59 -3.09 -24.15
N MET A 12 68.22 -2.98 -22.86
CA MET A 12 68.18 -1.81 -21.95
C MET A 12 67.40 -0.50 -22.26
N SER A 13 66.49 -0.19 -21.33
CA SER A 13 66.28 1.13 -20.67
C SER A 13 65.25 0.96 -19.52
N THR A 14 65.63 0.64 -18.28
CA THR A 14 65.68 1.56 -17.10
C THR A 14 64.74 2.78 -17.23
N THR A 15 63.80 3.07 -16.32
CA THR A 15 64.01 3.42 -14.90
C THR A 15 62.71 3.39 -14.04
N SER A 16 62.88 2.97 -12.78
CA SER A 16 62.33 3.50 -11.50
C SER A 16 60.82 3.44 -11.25
N SER A 17 60.30 2.61 -10.32
CA SER A 17 60.40 2.65 -8.83
C SER A 17 59.05 3.13 -8.26
N ASP A 18 58.42 2.63 -7.22
CA ASP A 18 58.65 1.55 -6.27
C ASP A 18 57.29 1.27 -5.61
N ALA A 19 57.01 0.01 -5.31
CA ALA A 19 56.06 -0.38 -4.26
C ALA A 19 56.71 -0.18 -2.88
N PRO A 20 55.97 -0.33 -1.76
CA PRO A 20 55.97 -1.67 -1.20
C PRO A 20 54.65 -2.10 -0.52
N ALA A 21 54.53 -3.42 -0.40
CA ALA A 21 53.59 -4.13 0.43
C ALA A 21 53.81 -3.89 1.93
N THR A 22 52.74 -4.02 2.72
CA THR A 22 52.84 -4.59 4.08
C THR A 22 51.62 -5.45 4.39
N THR A 23 51.92 -6.70 4.70
CA THR A 23 51.16 -7.64 5.53
C THR A 23 50.76 -7.05 6.88
N ASN A 24 49.57 -7.40 7.41
CA ASN A 24 49.46 -7.69 8.83
C ASN A 24 48.29 -8.63 9.16
N THR A 25 48.66 -9.83 9.56
CA THR A 25 47.96 -10.73 10.48
C THR A 25 47.84 -10.10 11.87
N HIS A 26 46.70 -10.27 12.56
CA HIS A 26 46.69 -10.66 13.99
C HIS A 26 45.35 -11.29 14.39
N ASN A 27 45.47 -12.47 14.99
CA ASN A 27 44.44 -13.30 15.62
C ASN A 27 44.09 -12.81 17.03
N ASN A 28 42.85 -13.11 17.42
CA ASN A 28 42.32 -13.54 18.72
C ASN A 28 42.62 -12.76 20.01
N LEU A 29 41.54 -12.49 20.77
CA LEU A 29 41.26 -12.88 22.17
C LEU A 29 39.85 -12.36 22.51
N LEU A 30 38.81 -13.21 22.63
CA LEU A 30 38.33 -13.88 23.85
C LEU A 30 38.06 -12.94 25.04
N HIS A 31 36.77 -12.63 25.26
CA HIS A 31 36.04 -12.67 26.54
C HIS A 31 34.55 -12.51 26.18
N ASP A 32 33.74 -13.54 26.37
CA ASP A 32 32.90 -13.77 27.56
C ASP A 32 31.95 -12.59 27.83
N GLU A 33 30.68 -12.76 27.46
CA GLU A 33 29.53 -12.50 28.33
C GLU A 33 28.24 -12.98 27.62
N GLU A 34 27.86 -14.22 27.94
CA GLU A 34 26.47 -14.67 27.97
C GLU A 34 25.73 -13.97 29.14
N ASP A 35 24.40 -13.92 29.01
CA ASP A 35 23.40 -13.46 29.98
C ASP A 35 23.29 -11.94 30.17
N GLN A 36 22.27 -11.32 29.55
CA GLN A 36 21.04 -10.94 30.24
C GLN A 36 19.97 -10.50 29.23
N ASN A 37 18.97 -11.36 29.11
CA ASN A 37 17.63 -11.04 28.62
C ASN A 37 16.86 -10.51 29.84
N GLU A 38 16.44 -9.24 29.83
CA GLU A 38 15.21 -8.74 30.46
C GLU A 38 15.16 -7.21 30.40
N ASP A 39 14.02 -6.71 29.93
CA ASP A 39 13.52 -5.34 30.05
C ASP A 39 14.35 -4.21 29.43
N LEU A 40 13.76 -3.54 28.44
CA LEU A 40 13.61 -2.07 28.45
C LEU A 40 12.75 -1.63 27.24
N ILE A 41 11.45 -1.57 27.49
CA ILE A 41 10.58 -0.54 26.93
C ILE A 41 11.05 0.78 27.55
N GLU A 42 11.67 1.68 26.79
CA GLU A 42 11.38 3.12 26.85
C GLU A 42 12.14 3.93 25.78
N ALA A 43 11.37 4.80 25.15
CA ALA A 43 11.71 5.98 24.34
C ALA A 43 13.18 6.43 24.29
N HIS A 44 13.73 6.50 23.07
CA HIS A 44 14.75 7.48 22.74
C HIS A 44 14.46 8.15 21.40
N LEU A 45 14.20 9.46 21.49
CA LEU A 45 14.22 10.42 20.40
C LEU A 45 15.64 10.46 19.83
N VAL A 46 15.79 10.27 18.52
CA VAL A 46 17.03 10.65 17.82
C VAL A 46 16.67 11.65 16.73
N GLU A 47 17.46 12.71 16.74
CA GLU A 47 17.37 13.95 15.99
C GLU A 47 17.56 13.74 14.48
N GLU A 48 16.98 14.68 13.73
CA GLU A 48 17.05 14.83 12.28
C GLU A 48 18.48 15.18 11.84
N ASP A 49 19.00 14.50 10.82
CA ASP A 49 20.04 15.04 9.96
C ASP A 49 19.40 15.48 8.63
N GLU A 50 19.48 16.79 8.37
CA GLU A 50 19.04 17.48 7.17
C GLU A 50 20.00 17.23 5.99
N GLU A 51 19.48 16.82 4.84
CA GLU A 51 20.15 17.06 3.55
C GLU A 51 19.18 17.67 2.51
N ASN A 52 19.00 18.98 2.68
CA ASN A 52 19.05 20.03 1.65
C ASN A 52 18.62 19.67 0.20
N THR A 53 17.36 19.96 -0.15
CA THR A 53 17.00 20.39 -1.50
C THR A 53 16.24 21.71 -1.46
N ILE A 54 16.84 22.72 -2.08
CA ILE A 54 16.40 24.12 -2.18
C ILE A 54 15.06 24.21 -2.94
N TYR A 55 14.00 24.71 -2.28
CA TYR A 55 12.91 25.45 -2.93
C TYR A 55 12.24 26.43 -1.95
N ASP A 56 12.14 27.68 -2.42
CA ASP A 56 11.28 28.82 -2.04
C ASP A 56 10.78 28.99 -0.59
N GLY A 57 11.04 30.18 -0.04
CA GLY A 57 10.85 30.52 1.36
C GLY A 57 9.41 30.81 1.77
N THR A 58 8.74 29.80 2.31
CA THR A 58 7.76 29.96 3.41
C THR A 58 7.90 28.78 4.36
N LEU A 59 8.47 29.00 5.54
CA LEU A 59 8.64 27.98 6.58
C LEU A 59 7.28 27.72 7.26
N GLU A 60 6.44 26.89 6.65
CA GLU A 60 5.30 26.29 7.35
C GLU A 60 5.77 25.11 8.19
N LEU A 61 5.46 25.15 9.49
CA LEU A 61 5.78 24.05 10.42
C LEU A 61 5.12 22.75 9.94
N PRO A 62 5.75 21.56 10.09
CA PRO A 62 5.14 20.28 9.77
C PRO A 62 3.77 20.09 10.43
N TRP A 63 2.81 19.49 9.72
CA TRP A 63 1.40 19.44 10.13
C TRP A 63 1.18 18.83 11.53
N TRP A 64 2.04 17.88 11.95
CA TRP A 64 2.00 17.28 13.29
C TRP A 64 2.51 18.24 14.39
N ARG A 65 3.45 19.16 14.10
CA ARG A 65 3.86 20.24 15.03
C ARG A 65 2.79 21.33 15.13
N GLN A 66 2.15 21.70 14.01
CA GLN A 66 0.98 22.59 14.03
C GLN A 66 -0.16 21.99 14.86
N ARG A 67 -0.38 20.67 14.77
CA ARG A 67 -1.35 19.92 15.56
C ARG A 67 -1.04 19.94 17.06
N ARG A 68 0.22 19.76 17.48
CA ARG A 68 0.61 19.82 18.91
C ARG A 68 0.48 21.23 19.52
N ILE A 69 0.85 22.27 18.78
CA ILE A 69 0.72 23.67 19.23
C ILE A 69 -0.76 24.06 19.39
N LYS A 70 -1.63 23.64 18.45
CA LYS A 70 -3.07 23.89 18.53
C LYS A 70 -3.75 23.14 19.68
N ILE A 71 -3.34 21.90 19.96
CA ILE A 71 -3.82 21.13 21.13
C ILE A 71 -3.41 21.84 22.44
N LEU A 72 -2.18 22.33 22.53
CA LEU A 72 -1.70 23.01 23.74
C LEU A 72 -2.47 24.31 24.01
N ILE A 73 -2.73 25.12 22.97
CA ILE A 73 -3.55 26.34 23.05
C ILE A 73 -4.97 26.00 23.49
N TYR A 74 -5.53 24.91 22.97
CA TYR A 74 -6.88 24.45 23.29
C TYR A 74 -7.02 23.99 24.76
N VAL A 75 -6.05 23.24 25.28
CA VAL A 75 -6.01 22.83 26.70
C VAL A 75 -5.90 24.06 27.62
N ILE A 76 -5.09 25.05 27.25
CA ILE A 76 -4.96 26.31 28.00
C ILE A 76 -6.30 27.07 27.99
N CYS A 77 -6.98 27.17 26.85
CA CYS A 77 -8.29 27.81 26.75
C CYS A 77 -9.36 27.11 27.61
N ILE A 78 -9.38 25.78 27.65
CA ILE A 78 -10.31 25.01 28.49
C ILE A 78 -10.04 25.25 29.98
N LEU A 79 -8.76 25.23 30.38
CA LEU A 79 -8.38 25.50 31.77
C LEU A 79 -8.74 26.93 32.20
N LEU A 80 -8.59 27.91 31.31
CA LEU A 80 -9.01 29.30 31.57
C LEU A 80 -10.52 29.44 31.68
N LEU A 81 -11.30 28.74 30.85
CA LEU A 81 -12.77 28.72 30.92
C LEU A 81 -13.28 28.02 32.20
N LEU A 82 -12.65 26.93 32.61
CA LEU A 82 -12.95 26.25 33.86
C LEU A 82 -12.60 27.12 35.08
N MET A 83 -11.46 27.82 35.05
CA MET A 83 -11.10 28.80 36.09
C MET A 83 -12.11 29.96 36.15
N ALA A 84 -12.54 30.49 35.01
CA ALA A 84 -13.53 31.56 34.95
C ALA A 84 -14.90 31.11 35.49
N ALA A 85 -15.33 29.88 35.17
CA ALA A 85 -16.56 29.28 35.70
C ALA A 85 -16.49 29.05 37.22
N LEU A 86 -15.34 28.58 37.73
CA LEU A 86 -15.10 28.43 39.17
C LEU A 86 -15.09 29.77 39.90
N LEU A 87 -14.47 30.81 39.33
CA LEU A 87 -14.50 32.17 39.88
C LEU A 87 -15.92 32.75 39.91
N ALA A 88 -16.70 32.55 38.84
CA ALA A 88 -18.08 33.01 38.76
C ALA A 88 -18.98 32.30 39.80
N ALA A 89 -18.76 31.00 40.01
CA ALA A 89 -19.46 30.23 41.05
C ALA A 89 -19.06 30.68 42.47
N PHE A 90 -17.80 31.04 42.70
CA PHE A 90 -17.29 31.49 44.00
C PHE A 90 -17.74 32.92 44.37
N LEU A 91 -17.93 33.78 43.36
CA LEU A 91 -18.37 35.18 43.55
C LEU A 91 -19.89 35.35 43.58
N GLY A 92 -20.67 34.28 43.39
CA GLY A 92 -22.13 34.29 43.55
C GLY A 92 -22.89 35.22 42.58
N ASN A 93 -22.29 35.59 41.44
CA ASN A 93 -22.85 36.59 40.53
C ASN A 93 -23.46 35.93 39.28
N ASN A 94 -24.80 35.83 39.25
CA ASN A 94 -25.58 35.36 38.10
C ASN A 94 -25.84 36.45 37.03
N THR A 95 -24.90 37.38 36.81
CA THR A 95 -25.09 38.53 35.89
C THR A 95 -24.28 38.48 34.60
N LEU A 96 -23.70 37.33 34.24
CA LEU A 96 -22.98 37.17 32.96
C LEU A 96 -23.88 36.99 31.73
N SER A 97 -25.21 36.87 31.91
CA SER A 97 -26.15 36.76 30.79
C SER A 97 -26.35 38.08 30.02
N SER A 98 -26.08 39.25 30.61
CA SER A 98 -26.41 40.55 30.01
C SER A 98 -25.23 41.26 29.33
N LEU A 99 -23.99 40.83 29.56
CA LEU A 99 -22.81 41.34 28.85
C LEU A 99 -22.57 40.63 27.51
N LEU A 100 -23.14 39.43 27.31
CA LEU A 100 -23.08 38.67 26.06
C LEU A 100 -23.90 39.29 24.92
N PHE A 101 -24.90 40.14 25.22
CA PHE A 101 -25.77 40.74 24.20
C PHE A 101 -25.21 42.02 23.56
N SER A 102 -24.22 42.68 24.16
CA SER A 102 -23.68 43.96 23.65
C SER A 102 -22.45 43.79 22.75
N LEU A 103 -21.81 42.62 22.75
CA LEU A 103 -20.67 42.30 21.88
C LEU A 103 -21.05 41.66 20.54
N ALA A 104 -22.34 41.44 20.27
CA ALA A 104 -22.83 40.82 19.04
C ALA A 104 -23.04 41.81 17.87
N GLU A 105 -22.82 43.12 18.06
CA GLU A 105 -23.03 44.14 17.01
C GLU A 105 -21.74 44.77 16.43
N ILE A 106 -20.55 44.23 16.73
CA ILE A 106 -19.32 44.68 16.09
C ILE A 106 -18.71 43.51 15.31
N SER A 107 -18.54 43.72 14.01
CA SER A 107 -18.02 42.78 13.00
C SER A 107 -19.05 41.83 12.37
N THR A 108 -19.89 42.38 11.49
CA THR A 108 -20.08 41.69 10.21
C THR A 108 -18.88 42.06 9.32
N PRO A 109 -17.99 41.11 8.96
CA PRO A 109 -17.25 41.29 7.73
C PRO A 109 -18.29 41.24 6.61
N ALA A 110 -18.25 42.23 5.73
CA ALA A 110 -18.97 42.16 4.45
C ALA A 110 -18.73 40.78 3.82
N PRO A 111 -19.74 40.19 3.14
CA PRO A 111 -19.57 38.88 2.51
C PRO A 111 -18.34 38.97 1.61
N THR A 112 -17.32 38.16 1.91
CA THR A 112 -16.19 37.99 1.02
C THR A 112 -16.76 37.55 -0.31
N LYS A 113 -16.67 38.48 -1.26
CA LYS A 113 -17.08 38.32 -2.64
C LYS A 113 -16.55 36.97 -3.12
N SER A 114 -17.48 36.08 -3.47
CA SER A 114 -17.22 34.93 -4.33
C SER A 114 -16.19 35.31 -5.37
N LEU A 115 -15.03 34.65 -5.33
CA LEU A 115 -14.01 34.73 -6.39
C LEU A 115 -14.43 33.91 -7.62
N PHE A 116 -15.61 33.29 -7.62
CA PHE A 116 -16.19 32.68 -8.80
C PHE A 116 -16.92 33.75 -9.63
N PRO A 117 -16.61 33.88 -10.93
CA PRO A 117 -17.27 34.83 -11.80
C PRO A 117 -18.78 34.56 -11.80
N SER A 118 -19.54 35.59 -11.43
CA SER A 118 -20.99 35.63 -11.49
C SER A 118 -21.45 35.68 -12.94
N SER A 119 -21.52 34.53 -13.57
CA SER A 119 -22.44 34.28 -14.67
C SER A 119 -23.10 32.94 -14.34
N SER A 120 -24.15 32.98 -13.53
CA SER A 120 -25.11 31.88 -13.44
C SER A 120 -25.84 31.83 -14.77
N PRO A 121 -25.68 30.75 -15.56
CA PRO A 121 -26.55 30.53 -16.68
C PRO A 121 -27.59 29.52 -16.17
N HIS A 122 -28.87 29.88 -16.23
CA HIS A 122 -29.92 28.86 -16.15
C HIS A 122 -29.65 27.83 -17.26
N ILE A 123 -29.17 26.63 -16.91
CA ILE A 123 -28.82 25.58 -17.88
C ILE A 123 -29.56 24.29 -17.55
N SER A 124 -30.05 23.68 -18.63
CA SER A 124 -30.87 22.48 -18.72
C SER A 124 -30.26 21.22 -18.07
N PRO A 125 -31.09 20.21 -17.72
CA PRO A 125 -30.63 18.94 -17.16
C PRO A 125 -29.88 18.13 -18.23
N ASN A 126 -28.56 17.97 -18.04
CA ASN A 126 -27.57 17.12 -18.75
C ASN A 126 -26.32 17.89 -19.21
N ILE A 127 -25.67 18.63 -18.29
CA ILE A 127 -24.27 19.01 -18.52
C ILE A 127 -23.41 17.84 -18.04
N CYS A 128 -22.58 17.31 -18.94
CA CYS A 128 -21.57 16.34 -18.55
C CYS A 128 -20.31 17.07 -18.09
N PHE A 129 -19.68 16.59 -17.03
CA PHE A 129 -18.38 17.08 -16.56
C PHE A 129 -17.34 16.87 -17.68
N GLN A 130 -16.62 17.91 -18.08
CA GLN A 130 -15.66 17.82 -19.18
C GLN A 130 -14.32 17.20 -18.75
N ASN A 131 -14.00 17.29 -17.46
CA ASN A 131 -12.72 16.87 -16.91
C ASN A 131 -12.84 16.55 -15.41
N LYS A 132 -11.76 15.98 -14.86
CA LYS A 132 -11.63 15.63 -13.44
C LYS A 132 -11.87 16.82 -12.51
N SER A 133 -11.28 17.98 -12.80
CA SER A 133 -11.34 19.16 -11.91
C SER A 133 -12.76 19.70 -11.75
N GLU A 134 -13.56 19.72 -12.82
CA GLU A 134 -14.98 20.10 -12.72
C GLU A 134 -15.76 19.14 -11.81
N LEU A 135 -15.49 17.83 -11.93
CA LEU A 135 -16.14 16.81 -11.11
C LEU A 135 -15.69 16.91 -9.64
N GLU A 136 -14.39 17.10 -9.36
CA GLU A 136 -13.85 17.28 -8.01
C GLU A 136 -14.49 18.48 -7.30
N VAL A 137 -14.57 19.63 -7.97
CA VAL A 137 -15.21 20.83 -7.40
C VAL A 137 -16.69 20.57 -7.10
N ALA A 138 -17.40 19.86 -7.98
CA ALA A 138 -18.80 19.52 -7.73
C ALA A 138 -18.97 18.54 -6.56
N ILE A 139 -18.11 17.52 -6.45
CA ILE A 139 -18.10 16.59 -5.31
C ILE A 139 -17.84 17.34 -4.00
N GLN A 140 -16.84 18.22 -3.99
CA GLN A 140 -16.52 19.02 -2.81
C GLN A 140 -17.71 19.89 -2.39
N LEU A 141 -18.35 20.58 -3.33
CA LEU A 141 -19.58 21.35 -3.05
C LEU A 141 -20.71 20.46 -2.53
N TYR A 142 -20.86 19.25 -3.08
CA TYR A 142 -21.89 18.30 -2.63
C TYR A 142 -21.69 17.86 -1.18
N ILE A 143 -20.44 17.70 -0.75
CA ILE A 143 -20.07 17.34 0.62
C ILE A 143 -20.22 18.54 1.55
N GLU A 144 -19.70 19.72 1.18
CA GLU A 144 -19.76 20.94 1.99
C GLU A 144 -21.19 21.39 2.30
N GLU A 145 -22.13 21.13 1.38
CA GLU A 145 -23.54 21.49 1.53
C GLU A 145 -24.41 20.37 2.13
N ASP A 146 -23.81 19.24 2.52
CA ASP A 146 -24.52 18.06 3.04
C ASP A 146 -25.69 17.64 2.13
N CYS A 147 -25.43 17.58 0.82
CA CYS A 147 -26.43 17.28 -0.20
C CYS A 147 -27.05 15.88 -0.08
N THR A 148 -26.46 14.99 0.72
CA THR A 148 -26.98 13.66 1.01
C THR A 148 -28.31 13.77 1.78
N ALA A 149 -28.37 14.64 2.78
CA ALA A 149 -29.57 14.93 3.57
C ALA A 149 -30.48 15.98 2.89
N ASN A 150 -29.91 16.89 2.10
CA ASN A 150 -30.64 18.02 1.51
C ASN A 150 -30.70 17.99 -0.02
N LYS A 151 -31.85 17.58 -0.57
CA LYS A 151 -32.12 17.56 -2.02
C LYS A 151 -32.08 18.94 -2.70
N ALA A 152 -32.18 20.02 -1.93
CA ALA A 152 -32.24 21.40 -2.42
C ALA A 152 -30.90 22.14 -2.31
N CYS A 153 -29.81 21.44 -1.99
CA CYS A 153 -28.47 22.01 -2.04
C CYS A 153 -28.11 22.55 -3.44
N GLU A 154 -27.18 23.48 -3.53
CA GLU A 154 -26.79 24.12 -4.78
C GLU A 154 -26.12 23.14 -5.75
N ALA A 155 -25.28 22.22 -5.26
CA ALA A 155 -24.73 21.17 -6.10
C ALA A 155 -25.83 20.29 -6.70
N GLY A 156 -26.85 19.93 -5.90
CA GLY A 156 -28.00 19.15 -6.34
C GLY A 156 -28.87 19.88 -7.37
N LYS A 157 -29.04 21.20 -7.24
CA LYS A 157 -29.72 22.04 -8.23
C LYS A 157 -28.91 22.19 -9.52
N THR A 158 -27.59 22.30 -9.41
CA THR A 158 -26.69 22.59 -10.53
C THR A 158 -26.40 21.35 -11.36
N TYR A 159 -26.09 20.23 -10.71
CA TYR A 159 -25.61 19.00 -11.36
C TYR A 159 -26.61 17.84 -11.29
N GLY A 160 -27.63 17.95 -10.43
CA GLY A 160 -28.66 16.94 -10.22
C GLY A 160 -28.56 16.24 -8.86
N TRP A 161 -29.66 15.65 -8.39
CA TRP A 161 -29.72 14.89 -7.15
C TRP A 161 -30.49 13.57 -7.36
N PRO A 162 -30.00 12.41 -6.87
CA PRO A 162 -28.74 12.22 -6.12
C PRO A 162 -27.48 12.24 -7.02
N ILE A 163 -26.28 12.28 -6.42
CA ILE A 163 -25.00 12.32 -7.16
C ILE A 163 -24.85 11.21 -8.22
N GLY A 164 -25.50 10.06 -8.05
CA GLY A 164 -25.47 8.96 -9.01
C GLY A 164 -26.05 9.30 -10.40
N ILE A 165 -26.85 10.37 -10.54
CA ILE A 165 -27.39 10.79 -11.84
C ILE A 165 -26.45 11.70 -12.63
N TRP A 166 -25.31 12.07 -12.04
CA TRP A 166 -24.37 12.99 -12.65
C TRP A 166 -23.76 12.42 -13.93
N CYS A 167 -23.69 13.25 -14.98
CA CYS A 167 -23.11 12.82 -16.24
C CYS A 167 -21.57 12.91 -16.20
N VAL A 168 -20.91 11.79 -15.89
CA VAL A 168 -19.44 11.67 -15.86
C VAL A 168 -18.84 11.05 -17.12
N SER A 169 -19.65 10.78 -18.15
CA SER A 169 -19.25 10.02 -19.35
C SER A 169 -18.17 10.66 -20.23
N ARG A 170 -17.76 11.89 -19.96
CA ARG A 170 -16.64 12.57 -20.65
C ARG A 170 -15.37 12.65 -19.80
N VAL A 171 -15.44 12.30 -18.52
CA VAL A 171 -14.30 12.31 -17.61
C VAL A 171 -13.40 11.11 -17.94
N LYS A 172 -12.14 11.40 -18.27
CA LYS A 172 -11.13 10.37 -18.58
C LYS A 172 -10.25 10.01 -17.38
N ASP A 173 -10.12 10.93 -16.45
CA ASP A 173 -9.28 10.78 -15.27
C ASP A 173 -10.15 10.84 -14.01
N MET A 174 -10.24 9.73 -13.30
CA MET A 174 -10.90 9.63 -12.00
C MET A 174 -9.91 9.43 -10.85
N SER A 175 -8.62 9.68 -11.11
CA SER A 175 -7.57 9.40 -10.14
C SER A 175 -7.77 10.24 -8.88
N GLY A 176 -7.75 9.63 -7.70
CA GLY A 176 -7.82 10.35 -6.42
C GLY A 176 -9.14 11.04 -6.07
N LEU A 177 -10.24 10.82 -6.80
CA LEU A 177 -11.52 11.51 -6.55
C LEU A 177 -12.05 11.35 -5.12
N PHE A 178 -11.79 10.20 -4.47
CA PHE A 178 -12.20 9.88 -3.11
C PHE A 178 -11.02 9.39 -2.28
N GLN A 179 -9.82 9.93 -2.53
CA GLN A 179 -8.63 9.59 -1.76
C GLN A 179 -8.72 10.15 -0.33
N ASN A 180 -8.28 9.36 0.65
CA ASN A 180 -8.30 9.64 2.09
C ASN A 180 -9.73 9.95 2.59
N ALA A 181 -10.69 9.14 2.17
CA ALA A 181 -12.09 9.22 2.55
C ALA A 181 -12.47 8.07 3.51
N PRO A 182 -11.92 8.01 4.74
CA PRO A 182 -12.10 6.87 5.64
C PRO A 182 -13.56 6.65 6.05
N ASP A 183 -14.38 7.70 6.05
CA ASP A 183 -15.79 7.66 6.45
C ASP A 183 -16.76 7.57 5.25
N PHE A 184 -16.30 6.99 4.13
CA PHE A 184 -17.11 6.76 2.94
C PHE A 184 -18.20 5.71 3.21
N ASN A 185 -19.47 6.15 3.24
CA ASN A 185 -20.66 5.38 3.62
C ASN A 185 -20.80 5.01 5.12
N GLU A 186 -20.11 5.70 6.05
CA GLU A 186 -20.29 5.47 7.48
C GLU A 186 -21.63 6.03 8.01
N ASP A 187 -22.50 5.16 8.56
CA ASP A 187 -23.67 5.60 9.34
C ASP A 187 -23.19 6.19 10.67
N LEU A 188 -23.26 7.52 10.83
CA LEU A 188 -22.91 8.18 12.08
C LEU A 188 -23.72 7.57 13.25
N TRP A 189 -23.06 6.89 14.18
CA TRP A 189 -23.68 6.26 15.37
C TRP A 189 -24.28 7.24 16.38
N TRP A 190 -24.31 8.54 16.06
CA TRP A 190 -25.06 9.54 16.77
C TRP A 190 -26.02 10.23 15.80
N ASP A 191 -27.28 9.88 15.93
CA ASP A 191 -28.41 10.52 15.29
C ASP A 191 -28.35 12.06 15.38
N THR A 192 -28.09 12.74 14.26
CA THR A 192 -28.20 14.22 14.14
C THR A 192 -29.63 14.68 13.89
N SER A 193 -30.59 13.76 13.66
CA SER A 193 -31.97 14.12 13.35
C SER A 193 -32.79 14.54 14.58
N SER A 194 -32.26 14.36 15.80
CA SER A 194 -32.98 14.64 17.05
C SER A 194 -32.52 15.88 17.84
N ARG A 195 -31.63 16.75 17.32
CA ARG A 195 -31.31 18.02 17.99
C ARG A 195 -31.77 19.26 17.21
N HIS A 196 -32.91 19.79 17.66
CA HIS A 196 -33.21 21.20 17.48
C HIS A 196 -32.13 22.05 18.18
N GLY A 197 -31.34 22.79 17.40
CA GLY A 197 -30.87 24.13 17.81
C GLY A 197 -29.46 24.31 18.40
N TYR A 198 -28.52 23.38 18.24
CA TYR A 198 -27.11 23.65 18.58
C TYR A 198 -26.17 23.00 17.55
N VAL A 199 -25.60 23.81 16.66
CA VAL A 199 -24.50 23.41 15.77
C VAL A 199 -23.20 23.54 16.55
N LEU A 200 -22.69 22.43 17.10
CA LEU A 200 -21.28 22.33 17.43
C LEU A 200 -20.54 22.06 16.12
N HIS A 201 -19.72 23.01 15.68
CA HIS A 201 -18.87 22.87 14.51
C HIS A 201 -17.77 21.86 14.84
N VAL A 202 -18.02 20.59 14.58
CA VAL A 202 -16.98 19.55 14.51
C VAL A 202 -16.13 19.86 13.27
N PRO A 203 -14.78 19.73 13.32
CA PRO A 203 -13.99 19.86 12.10
C PRO A 203 -14.46 18.80 11.11
N SER A 204 -14.66 19.21 9.86
CA SER A 204 -15.19 18.39 8.77
C SER A 204 -14.46 17.05 8.63
N PHE A 205 -15.09 15.99 9.12
CA PHE A 205 -14.79 14.63 8.69
C PHE A 205 -15.34 14.48 7.26
N PHE A 206 -14.56 13.89 6.34
CA PHE A 206 -15.01 13.64 4.97
C PHE A 206 -16.03 12.49 5.00
N ILE A 207 -17.29 12.82 5.24
CA ILE A 207 -18.39 11.84 5.22
C ILE A 207 -19.06 11.95 3.86
N PHE A 208 -18.86 10.94 3.02
CA PHE A 208 -19.49 10.86 1.72
C PHE A 208 -20.49 9.69 1.70
N GLN A 209 -21.78 10.00 1.50
CA GLN A 209 -22.89 9.02 1.45
C GLN A 209 -23.52 8.91 0.05
N GLY A 210 -22.86 9.45 -0.97
CA GLY A 210 -23.41 9.53 -2.31
C GLY A 210 -23.30 8.20 -3.06
N ASN A 211 -24.41 7.63 -3.54
CA ASN A 211 -24.35 6.44 -4.38
C ASN A 211 -23.82 6.77 -5.79
N ILE A 212 -22.71 6.15 -6.20
CA ILE A 212 -22.03 6.34 -7.49
C ILE A 212 -22.13 5.12 -8.43
N SER A 213 -22.91 4.09 -8.07
CA SER A 213 -23.05 2.84 -8.84
C SER A 213 -23.59 3.04 -10.27
N ALA A 214 -24.32 4.13 -10.50
CA ALA A 214 -24.96 4.45 -11.78
C ALA A 214 -24.09 5.33 -12.71
N TRP A 215 -22.89 5.70 -12.29
CA TRP A 215 -21.98 6.48 -13.12
C TRP A 215 -21.56 5.72 -14.38
N ASN A 216 -21.60 6.40 -15.52
CA ASN A 216 -21.08 5.86 -16.77
C ASN A 216 -19.57 6.12 -16.88
N THR A 217 -18.77 5.09 -16.62
CA THR A 217 -17.29 5.15 -16.61
C THR A 217 -16.64 4.73 -17.93
N SER A 218 -17.40 4.49 -19.01
CA SER A 218 -16.88 3.91 -20.26
C SER A 218 -15.73 4.69 -20.92
N SER A 219 -15.62 5.98 -20.63
CA SER A 219 -14.58 6.87 -21.16
C SER A 219 -13.36 7.03 -20.24
N VAL A 220 -13.39 6.45 -19.04
CA VAL A 220 -12.33 6.58 -18.03
C VAL A 220 -11.13 5.75 -18.48
N THR A 221 -9.95 6.38 -18.47
CA THR A 221 -8.67 5.74 -18.82
C THR A 221 -7.77 5.53 -17.61
N THR A 222 -7.98 6.25 -16.51
CA THR A 222 -7.22 6.06 -15.26
C THR A 222 -8.13 6.20 -14.04
N MET A 223 -8.00 5.24 -13.11
CA MET A 223 -8.68 5.21 -11.81
C MET A 223 -7.67 5.16 -10.65
N LYS A 224 -6.41 5.54 -10.92
CA LYS A 224 -5.31 5.52 -9.96
C LYS A 224 -5.71 6.18 -8.63
N ARG A 225 -5.58 5.46 -7.52
CA ARG A 225 -5.86 5.96 -6.16
C ARG A 225 -7.27 6.51 -5.95
N MET A 226 -8.26 6.14 -6.77
CA MET A 226 -9.61 6.72 -6.69
C MET A 226 -10.24 6.56 -5.29
N PHE A 227 -10.03 5.43 -4.62
CA PHE A 227 -10.53 5.13 -3.26
C PHE A 227 -9.38 4.79 -2.29
N TRP A 228 -8.19 5.35 -2.53
CA TRP A 228 -7.03 5.15 -1.66
C TRP A 228 -7.35 5.61 -0.23
N GLU A 229 -7.15 4.75 0.76
CA GLU A 229 -7.44 4.98 2.19
C GLU A 229 -8.92 5.33 2.46
N ALA A 230 -9.83 4.84 1.62
CA ALA A 230 -11.26 4.92 1.86
C ALA A 230 -11.74 3.68 2.63
N SER A 231 -11.33 3.56 3.90
CA SER A 231 -11.41 2.33 4.70
C SER A 231 -12.82 1.72 4.82
N THR A 232 -13.88 2.52 4.75
CA THR A 232 -15.28 2.05 4.85
C THR A 232 -15.98 1.92 3.48
N PHE A 233 -15.28 2.22 2.38
CA PHE A 233 -15.81 2.14 1.02
C PHE A 233 -16.21 0.70 0.65
N ASN A 234 -17.49 0.48 0.31
CA ASN A 234 -17.98 -0.81 -0.16
C ASN A 234 -19.21 -0.69 -1.10
N GLN A 235 -19.22 0.30 -2.00
CA GLN A 235 -20.35 0.46 -2.92
C GLN A 235 -20.38 -0.58 -4.03
N ASP A 236 -21.56 -0.81 -4.59
CA ASP A 236 -21.76 -1.64 -5.76
C ASP A 236 -21.15 -1.02 -7.02
N LEU A 237 -20.11 -1.64 -7.58
CA LEU A 237 -19.42 -1.19 -8.79
C LEU A 237 -19.60 -2.14 -9.98
N ARG A 238 -20.50 -3.13 -9.88
CA ARG A 238 -20.61 -4.21 -10.88
C ARG A 238 -20.93 -3.71 -12.30
N ASN A 239 -21.58 -2.55 -12.41
CA ASN A 239 -22.04 -1.96 -13.67
C ASN A 239 -21.05 -0.94 -14.26
N TRP A 240 -19.92 -0.69 -13.59
CA TRP A 240 -18.90 0.18 -14.14
C TRP A 240 -18.22 -0.47 -15.34
N ASP A 241 -18.07 0.32 -16.40
CA ASP A 241 -17.31 -0.06 -17.58
C ASP A 241 -15.86 0.40 -17.39
N VAL A 242 -14.95 -0.56 -17.23
CA VAL A 242 -13.50 -0.33 -17.08
C VAL A 242 -12.71 -0.75 -18.33
N SER A 243 -13.40 -1.05 -19.44
CA SER A 243 -12.76 -1.57 -20.66
C SER A 243 -11.76 -0.61 -21.32
N SER A 244 -11.85 0.68 -21.01
CA SER A 244 -10.91 1.72 -21.46
C SER A 244 -9.81 2.06 -20.45
N VAL A 245 -9.86 1.50 -19.22
CA VAL A 245 -8.95 1.84 -18.13
C VAL A 245 -7.60 1.14 -18.35
N THR A 246 -6.52 1.92 -18.31
CA THR A 246 -5.15 1.41 -18.46
C THR A 246 -4.36 1.43 -17.16
N ASN A 247 -4.79 2.22 -16.16
CA ASN A 247 -4.10 2.39 -14.88
C ASN A 247 -5.09 2.28 -13.71
N MET A 248 -4.90 1.27 -12.86
CA MET A 248 -5.69 1.02 -11.65
C MET A 248 -4.84 1.13 -10.37
N ASN A 249 -3.64 1.70 -10.42
CA ASN A 249 -2.68 1.65 -9.31
C ASN A 249 -3.28 2.20 -8.02
N GLY A 250 -3.28 1.40 -6.96
CA GLY A 250 -3.76 1.75 -5.64
C GLY A 250 -5.24 2.16 -5.60
N MET A 251 -6.07 1.75 -6.55
CA MET A 251 -7.47 2.19 -6.60
C MET A 251 -8.22 1.88 -5.30
N PHE A 252 -7.95 0.73 -4.66
CA PHE A 252 -8.55 0.29 -3.38
C PHE A 252 -7.51 0.06 -2.27
N TYR A 253 -6.32 0.66 -2.39
CA TYR A 253 -5.32 0.62 -1.32
C TYR A 253 -5.95 1.11 0.00
N GLY A 254 -5.84 0.36 1.09
CA GLY A 254 -6.40 0.74 2.39
C GLY A 254 -7.93 0.82 2.45
N ALA A 255 -8.64 0.35 1.42
CA ALA A 255 -10.11 0.25 1.44
C ALA A 255 -10.54 -1.01 2.22
N GLU A 256 -10.27 -1.04 3.53
CA GLU A 256 -10.35 -2.23 4.39
C GLU A 256 -11.69 -2.98 4.30
N SER A 257 -12.81 -2.27 4.12
CA SER A 257 -14.17 -2.83 4.03
C SER A 257 -14.61 -3.23 2.62
N PHE A 258 -13.82 -2.94 1.59
CA PHE A 258 -14.21 -3.14 0.20
C PHE A 258 -14.31 -4.64 -0.12
N ASN A 259 -15.49 -5.08 -0.57
CA ASN A 259 -15.75 -6.46 -0.99
C ASN A 259 -16.85 -6.53 -2.07
N SER A 260 -16.95 -5.50 -2.89
CA SER A 260 -17.96 -5.41 -3.95
C SER A 260 -17.60 -6.32 -5.13
N ASN A 261 -18.59 -7.00 -5.72
CA ASN A 261 -18.35 -7.89 -6.85
C ASN A 261 -17.95 -7.11 -8.12
N ILE A 262 -16.68 -7.28 -8.50
CA ILE A 262 -16.03 -6.70 -9.68
C ILE A 262 -15.49 -7.77 -10.64
N GLY A 263 -15.89 -9.03 -10.45
CA GLY A 263 -15.42 -10.16 -11.26
C GLY A 263 -15.90 -10.14 -12.72
N ALA A 264 -16.84 -9.26 -13.07
CA ALA A 264 -17.35 -9.08 -14.43
C ALA A 264 -16.66 -7.93 -15.21
N TRP A 265 -15.69 -7.25 -14.59
CA TRP A 265 -14.96 -6.16 -15.25
C TRP A 265 -14.10 -6.67 -16.40
N ASN A 266 -14.11 -5.94 -17.52
CA ASN A 266 -13.20 -6.19 -18.62
C ASN A 266 -11.87 -5.44 -18.39
N THR A 267 -10.84 -6.16 -17.96
CA THR A 267 -9.51 -5.61 -17.66
C THR A 267 -8.51 -5.71 -18.81
N SER A 268 -8.92 -6.10 -20.02
CA SER A 268 -7.99 -6.38 -21.13
C SER A 268 -7.10 -5.20 -21.54
N SER A 269 -7.50 -3.97 -21.19
CA SER A 269 -6.75 -2.74 -21.47
C SER A 269 -5.84 -2.29 -20.32
N VAL A 270 -5.91 -2.94 -19.16
CA VAL A 270 -5.14 -2.57 -17.96
C VAL A 270 -3.66 -2.92 -18.19
N ILE A 271 -2.78 -1.95 -17.93
CA ILE A 271 -1.33 -2.09 -18.06
C ILE A 271 -0.65 -2.18 -16.69
N THR A 272 -1.21 -1.51 -15.68
CA THR A 272 -0.64 -1.45 -14.33
C THR A 272 -1.74 -1.46 -13.27
N MET A 273 -1.52 -2.27 -12.24
CA MET A 273 -2.42 -2.45 -11.09
C MET A 273 -1.66 -2.52 -9.76
N LEU A 274 -0.50 -1.85 -9.68
CA LEU A 274 0.34 -1.79 -8.49
C LEU A 274 -0.50 -1.48 -7.23
N SER A 275 -0.36 -2.31 -6.19
CA SER A 275 -1.02 -2.14 -4.89
C SER A 275 -2.55 -2.01 -4.97
N LEU A 276 -3.21 -2.63 -5.95
CA LEU A 276 -4.63 -2.42 -6.23
C LEU A 276 -5.55 -2.69 -5.03
N PHE A 277 -5.35 -3.82 -4.33
CA PHE A 277 -6.10 -4.23 -3.14
C PHE A 277 -5.19 -4.34 -1.90
N ASP A 278 -4.06 -3.65 -1.92
CA ASP A 278 -3.15 -3.58 -0.78
C ASP A 278 -3.93 -3.09 0.45
N THR A 279 -3.86 -3.84 1.55
CA THR A 279 -4.61 -3.67 2.81
C THR A 279 -6.13 -3.57 2.68
N ALA A 280 -6.72 -4.04 1.56
CA ALA A 280 -8.17 -4.21 1.42
C ALA A 280 -8.63 -5.50 2.14
N LYS A 281 -8.54 -5.49 3.48
CA LYS A 281 -8.65 -6.67 4.36
C LYS A 281 -9.87 -7.55 4.13
N SER A 282 -11.01 -6.98 3.76
CA SER A 282 -12.28 -7.71 3.54
C SER A 282 -12.45 -8.26 2.13
N PHE A 283 -11.58 -7.89 1.19
CA PHE A 283 -11.76 -8.19 -0.22
C PHE A 283 -11.59 -9.69 -0.51
N ASN A 284 -12.61 -10.32 -1.08
CA ASN A 284 -12.61 -11.75 -1.40
C ASN A 284 -13.57 -12.09 -2.55
N GLN A 285 -13.29 -11.55 -3.74
CA GLN A 285 -14.11 -11.76 -4.93
C GLN A 285 -13.41 -12.64 -5.97
N ASP A 286 -14.19 -13.40 -6.73
CA ASP A 286 -13.70 -14.18 -7.88
C ASP A 286 -13.27 -13.22 -9.02
N LEU A 287 -12.00 -13.33 -9.44
CA LEU A 287 -11.39 -12.50 -10.49
C LEU A 287 -10.96 -13.33 -11.70
N SER A 288 -11.51 -14.54 -11.87
CA SER A 288 -11.13 -15.46 -12.93
C SER A 288 -11.47 -14.98 -14.35
N ASN A 289 -12.36 -14.00 -14.51
CA ASN A 289 -12.64 -13.40 -15.82
C ASN A 289 -11.74 -12.20 -16.16
N TRP A 290 -10.85 -11.78 -15.25
CA TRP A 290 -9.94 -10.70 -15.53
C TRP A 290 -8.88 -11.15 -16.53
N ASP A 291 -8.71 -10.36 -17.59
CA ASP A 291 -7.59 -10.49 -18.51
C ASP A 291 -6.45 -9.61 -18.01
N VAL A 292 -5.38 -10.25 -17.53
CA VAL A 292 -4.15 -9.59 -17.04
C VAL A 292 -2.97 -9.73 -18.00
N SER A 293 -3.20 -10.25 -19.22
CA SER A 293 -2.12 -10.56 -20.17
C SER A 293 -1.31 -9.33 -20.63
N SER A 294 -1.91 -8.14 -20.56
CA SER A 294 -1.29 -6.86 -20.90
C SER A 294 -0.61 -6.17 -19.71
N VAL A 295 -0.76 -6.72 -18.50
CA VAL A 295 -0.28 -6.10 -17.26
C VAL A 295 1.21 -6.38 -17.11
N THR A 296 1.98 -5.32 -16.85
CA THR A 296 3.45 -5.41 -16.69
C THR A 296 3.90 -5.17 -15.26
N ASN A 297 3.05 -4.59 -14.40
CA ASN A 297 3.33 -4.41 -12.98
C ASN A 297 2.06 -4.77 -12.19
N MET A 298 2.17 -5.86 -11.43
CA MET A 298 1.17 -6.37 -10.50
C MET A 298 1.72 -6.48 -9.07
N GLU A 299 2.77 -5.71 -8.75
CA GLU A 299 3.39 -5.74 -7.43
C GLU A 299 2.37 -5.36 -6.35
N ASP A 300 2.41 -6.08 -5.23
CA ASP A 300 1.66 -5.82 -4.00
C ASP A 300 0.14 -5.79 -4.19
N VAL A 301 -0.41 -6.40 -5.26
CA VAL A 301 -1.85 -6.34 -5.56
C VAL A 301 -2.72 -6.82 -4.39
N PHE A 302 -2.28 -7.83 -3.64
CA PHE A 302 -3.00 -8.41 -2.51
C PHE A 302 -2.21 -8.32 -1.19
N TYR A 303 -1.23 -7.41 -1.10
CA TYR A 303 -0.44 -7.21 0.13
C TYR A 303 -1.39 -6.88 1.28
N GLY A 304 -1.35 -7.61 2.39
CA GLY A 304 -2.25 -7.41 3.53
C GLY A 304 -3.75 -7.60 3.24
N ALA A 305 -4.13 -8.21 2.12
CA ALA A 305 -5.52 -8.55 1.80
C ALA A 305 -5.95 -9.83 2.56
N GLU A 306 -6.07 -9.72 3.88
CA GLU A 306 -6.21 -10.84 4.83
C GLU A 306 -7.28 -11.88 4.44
N SER A 307 -8.46 -11.43 3.97
CA SER A 307 -9.58 -12.31 3.61
C SER A 307 -9.51 -12.85 2.18
N PHE A 308 -8.55 -12.41 1.37
CA PHE A 308 -8.54 -12.72 -0.06
C PHE A 308 -8.27 -14.20 -0.30
N ASN A 309 -9.22 -14.86 -0.93
CA ASN A 309 -9.12 -16.23 -1.44
C ASN A 309 -9.92 -16.40 -2.75
N GLY A 310 -10.02 -15.32 -3.51
CA GLY A 310 -10.76 -15.25 -4.77
C GLY A 310 -10.00 -15.91 -5.91
N ASN A 311 -10.72 -16.60 -6.82
CA ASN A 311 -10.08 -17.35 -7.90
C ASN A 311 -9.33 -16.43 -8.88
N ILE A 312 -8.05 -16.73 -9.09
CA ILE A 312 -7.11 -16.08 -10.03
C ILE A 312 -6.32 -17.10 -10.88
N SER A 313 -6.79 -18.35 -10.91
CA SER A 313 -6.09 -19.47 -11.57
C SER A 313 -5.96 -19.32 -13.09
N SER A 314 -6.81 -18.49 -13.71
CA SER A 314 -6.84 -18.22 -15.15
C SER A 314 -5.94 -17.07 -15.60
N TRP A 315 -5.28 -16.38 -14.67
CA TRP A 315 -4.46 -15.21 -14.98
C TRP A 315 -3.23 -15.60 -15.82
N ASN A 316 -3.02 -14.87 -16.92
CA ASN A 316 -1.81 -15.01 -17.74
C ASN A 316 -0.71 -14.09 -17.20
N THR A 317 0.23 -14.66 -16.44
CA THR A 317 1.33 -13.95 -15.79
C THR A 317 2.64 -13.91 -16.58
N SER A 318 2.63 -14.34 -17.86
CA SER A 318 3.84 -14.46 -18.71
C SER A 318 4.63 -13.16 -18.93
N SER A 319 4.01 -12.00 -18.67
CA SER A 319 4.63 -10.67 -18.78
C SER A 319 5.22 -10.14 -17.47
N VAL A 320 4.95 -10.81 -16.35
CA VAL A 320 5.28 -10.35 -14.99
C VAL A 320 6.76 -10.64 -14.67
N THR A 321 7.41 -9.69 -14.01
CA THR A 321 8.83 -9.79 -13.63
C THR A 321 9.06 -9.95 -12.13
N THR A 322 8.05 -9.68 -11.31
CA THR A 322 8.11 -9.70 -9.85
C THR A 322 6.82 -10.31 -9.29
N ILE A 323 6.92 -11.15 -8.27
CA ILE A 323 5.77 -11.68 -7.53
C ILE A 323 6.00 -11.35 -6.06
N ARG A 324 5.25 -10.40 -5.52
CA ARG A 324 5.34 -9.99 -4.11
C ARG A 324 3.96 -9.82 -3.47
N ASP A 325 2.98 -10.50 -4.04
CA ASP A 325 1.59 -10.03 -3.96
C ASP A 325 0.83 -10.54 -2.75
N PHE A 326 1.24 -11.65 -2.12
CA PHE A 326 0.46 -12.32 -1.08
C PHE A 326 1.06 -12.19 0.32
N TYR A 327 1.94 -11.20 0.53
CA TYR A 327 2.40 -10.84 1.88
C TYR A 327 1.20 -10.57 2.79
N GLU A 328 1.10 -11.25 3.94
CA GLU A 328 -0.01 -11.16 4.90
C GLU A 328 -1.42 -11.47 4.31
N ALA A 329 -1.52 -12.11 3.15
CA ALA A 329 -2.78 -12.64 2.61
C ALA A 329 -3.17 -13.94 3.33
N THR A 330 -3.49 -13.84 4.63
CA THR A 330 -3.58 -14.97 5.56
C THR A 330 -4.55 -16.09 5.15
N SER A 331 -5.62 -15.77 4.41
CA SER A 331 -6.63 -16.72 3.93
C SER A 331 -6.35 -17.32 2.54
N PHE A 332 -5.33 -16.83 1.83
CA PHE A 332 -5.10 -17.16 0.44
C PHE A 332 -4.62 -18.60 0.25
N ASN A 333 -5.31 -19.38 -0.59
CA ASN A 333 -4.94 -20.76 -0.93
C ASN A 333 -5.53 -21.21 -2.29
N GLN A 334 -5.54 -20.33 -3.29
CA GLN A 334 -6.06 -20.65 -4.62
C GLN A 334 -5.02 -21.36 -5.50
N ASP A 335 -5.51 -22.10 -6.50
CA ASP A 335 -4.67 -22.80 -7.48
C ASP A 335 -3.88 -21.80 -8.34
N LEU A 336 -2.56 -21.90 -8.26
CA LEU A 336 -1.59 -21.11 -9.03
C LEU A 336 -0.77 -21.96 -10.01
N SER A 337 -1.09 -23.25 -10.18
CA SER A 337 -0.29 -24.19 -10.98
C SER A 337 -0.19 -23.82 -12.46
N ASN A 338 -1.15 -23.06 -12.99
CA ASN A 338 -1.19 -22.62 -14.39
C ASN A 338 -0.51 -21.27 -14.63
N TRP A 339 0.03 -20.61 -13.60
CA TRP A 339 0.75 -19.36 -13.76
C TRP A 339 2.06 -19.57 -14.52
N ASP A 340 2.28 -18.76 -15.57
CA ASP A 340 3.48 -18.80 -16.40
C ASP A 340 4.44 -17.71 -15.95
N VAL A 341 5.52 -18.09 -15.25
CA VAL A 341 6.43 -17.14 -14.57
C VAL A 341 7.87 -17.10 -15.12
N PRO A 342 8.13 -17.29 -16.44
CA PRO A 342 9.49 -17.50 -16.96
C PRO A 342 10.34 -16.23 -16.93
N ARG A 343 9.74 -15.07 -16.68
CA ARG A 343 10.41 -13.76 -16.62
C ARG A 343 10.54 -13.22 -15.20
N VAL A 344 10.03 -13.94 -14.20
CA VAL A 344 10.09 -13.49 -12.82
C VAL A 344 11.52 -13.61 -12.31
N THR A 345 12.06 -12.49 -11.85
CA THR A 345 13.41 -12.40 -11.27
C THR A 345 13.38 -12.26 -9.76
N ASP A 346 12.24 -11.86 -9.19
CA ASP A 346 12.09 -11.57 -7.78
C ASP A 346 10.78 -12.16 -7.22
N MET A 347 10.91 -13.00 -6.20
CA MET A 347 9.83 -13.61 -5.45
C MET A 347 9.95 -13.32 -3.94
N SER A 348 10.68 -12.27 -3.56
CA SER A 348 10.93 -11.98 -2.14
C SER A 348 9.62 -11.75 -1.39
N TRP A 349 9.46 -12.42 -0.25
CA TRP A 349 8.26 -12.33 0.59
C TRP A 349 6.92 -12.61 -0.09
N ALA A 350 6.91 -13.24 -1.28
CA ALA A 350 5.70 -13.40 -2.09
C ALA A 350 4.51 -13.99 -1.32
N PHE A 351 4.77 -14.92 -0.40
CA PHE A 351 3.80 -15.61 0.45
C PHE A 351 4.15 -15.47 1.95
N CYS A 352 4.88 -14.42 2.32
CA CYS A 352 5.22 -14.17 3.71
C CYS A 352 3.96 -13.97 4.54
N ALA A 353 3.85 -14.65 5.68
CA ALA A 353 2.65 -14.66 6.53
C ALA A 353 1.34 -15.02 5.80
N ALA A 354 1.42 -15.69 4.64
CA ALA A 354 0.26 -16.29 3.97
C ALA A 354 -0.10 -17.60 4.68
N VAL A 355 -0.62 -17.49 5.90
CA VAL A 355 -0.79 -18.59 6.88
C VAL A 355 -1.47 -19.83 6.29
N SER A 356 -2.50 -19.65 5.45
CA SER A 356 -3.28 -20.76 4.86
C SER A 356 -2.73 -21.28 3.53
N PHE A 357 -1.70 -20.64 2.96
CA PHE A 357 -1.23 -20.96 1.63
C PHE A 357 -0.55 -22.32 1.59
N ASN A 358 -1.09 -23.22 0.77
CA ASN A 358 -0.55 -24.55 0.52
C ASN A 358 -0.99 -25.06 -0.85
N SER A 359 -1.03 -24.18 -1.87
CA SER A 359 -1.36 -24.57 -3.25
C SER A 359 -0.11 -25.07 -3.98
N ASP A 360 -0.29 -25.99 -4.93
CA ASP A 360 0.80 -26.49 -5.75
C ASP A 360 1.35 -25.41 -6.69
N ILE A 361 2.64 -25.15 -6.56
CA ILE A 361 3.46 -24.23 -7.35
C ILE A 361 4.75 -24.91 -7.85
N GLY A 362 4.87 -26.23 -7.67
CA GLY A 362 5.97 -27.03 -8.19
C GLY A 362 6.17 -26.90 -9.71
N PRO A 363 5.10 -26.72 -10.53
CA PRO A 363 5.24 -26.52 -11.98
C PRO A 363 5.86 -25.18 -12.44
N TRP A 364 6.07 -24.22 -11.55
CA TRP A 364 6.60 -22.90 -11.92
C TRP A 364 8.02 -22.98 -12.51
N ASN A 365 8.27 -22.23 -13.59
CA ASN A 365 9.61 -22.09 -14.16
C ASN A 365 10.40 -21.00 -13.43
N THR A 366 11.25 -21.39 -12.48
CA THR A 366 12.05 -20.46 -11.67
C THR A 366 13.44 -20.15 -12.23
N SER A 367 13.77 -20.59 -13.44
CA SER A 367 15.14 -20.45 -14.01
C SER A 367 15.63 -19.01 -14.17
N SER A 368 14.75 -17.99 -14.13
CA SER A 368 15.15 -16.57 -14.18
C SER A 368 15.17 -15.90 -12.80
N VAL A 369 14.77 -16.60 -11.74
CA VAL A 369 14.66 -16.02 -10.40
C VAL A 369 16.04 -15.82 -9.78
N THR A 370 16.28 -14.60 -9.31
CA THR A 370 17.52 -14.21 -8.63
C THR A 370 17.32 -13.96 -7.14
N VAL A 371 16.08 -13.67 -6.71
CA VAL A 371 15.77 -13.28 -5.33
C VAL A 371 14.56 -14.08 -4.83
N MET A 372 14.74 -14.83 -3.75
CA MET A 372 13.71 -15.63 -3.07
C MET A 372 13.68 -15.40 -1.55
N TYR A 373 14.41 -14.41 -1.03
CA TYR A 373 14.52 -14.24 0.43
C TYR A 373 13.13 -14.08 1.08
N GLY A 374 12.90 -14.82 2.16
CA GLY A 374 11.66 -14.78 2.93
C GLY A 374 10.37 -15.17 2.19
N MET A 375 10.43 -15.78 1.00
CA MET A 375 9.23 -16.05 0.17
C MET A 375 8.08 -16.74 0.93
N PHE A 376 8.39 -17.69 1.81
CA PHE A 376 7.44 -18.44 2.64
C PHE A 376 7.66 -18.22 4.14
N PHE A 377 8.29 -17.11 4.53
CA PHE A 377 8.47 -16.78 5.93
C PHE A 377 7.12 -16.72 6.65
N GLU A 378 6.93 -17.45 7.74
CA GLU A 378 5.65 -17.52 8.47
C GLU A 378 4.44 -18.03 7.63
N ALA A 379 4.69 -18.72 6.50
CA ALA A 379 3.66 -19.44 5.76
C ALA A 379 3.36 -20.79 6.43
N ILE A 380 2.70 -20.73 7.60
CA ILE A 380 2.53 -21.84 8.55
C ILE A 380 2.05 -23.16 7.91
N SER A 381 1.12 -23.09 6.94
CA SER A 381 0.52 -24.29 6.31
C SER A 381 1.28 -24.82 5.09
N PHE A 382 2.33 -24.13 4.63
CA PHE A 382 2.98 -24.44 3.37
C PHE A 382 3.83 -25.71 3.46
N ASP A 383 3.52 -26.70 2.62
CA ASP A 383 4.24 -27.98 2.57
C ASP A 383 4.15 -28.61 1.16
N ARG A 384 4.63 -27.89 0.15
CA ARG A 384 4.61 -28.34 -1.26
C ARG A 384 5.99 -28.66 -1.79
N ASP A 385 6.05 -29.71 -2.61
CA ASP A 385 7.26 -30.17 -3.26
C ASP A 385 7.77 -29.13 -4.28
N LEU A 386 8.95 -28.58 -4.02
CA LEU A 386 9.64 -27.62 -4.87
C LEU A 386 10.91 -28.20 -5.50
N SER A 387 11.07 -29.52 -5.48
CA SER A 387 12.28 -30.21 -5.98
C SER A 387 12.56 -29.94 -7.46
N ASN A 388 11.55 -29.57 -8.25
CA ASN A 388 11.71 -29.23 -9.67
C ASN A 388 12.15 -27.78 -9.93
N TRP A 389 12.21 -26.93 -8.91
CA TRP A 389 12.63 -25.55 -9.07
C TRP A 389 14.12 -25.46 -9.40
N ASP A 390 14.43 -24.61 -10.38
CA ASP A 390 15.80 -24.21 -10.69
C ASP A 390 16.21 -23.05 -9.79
N VAL A 391 17.27 -23.24 -9.02
CA VAL A 391 17.83 -22.27 -8.08
C VAL A 391 19.21 -21.75 -8.50
N SER A 392 19.71 -22.12 -9.70
CA SER A 392 21.08 -21.83 -10.11
C SER A 392 21.41 -20.34 -10.24
N ASN A 393 20.40 -19.51 -10.48
CA ASN A 393 20.55 -18.06 -10.61
C ASN A 393 20.19 -17.30 -9.32
N VAL A 394 19.73 -17.98 -8.28
CA VAL A 394 19.31 -17.35 -7.03
C VAL A 394 20.55 -16.82 -6.30
N ALA A 395 20.57 -15.53 -6.01
CA ALA A 395 21.62 -14.87 -5.25
C ALA A 395 21.25 -14.71 -3.77
N GLU A 396 19.96 -14.57 -3.46
CA GLU A 396 19.43 -14.30 -2.11
C GLU A 396 18.27 -15.25 -1.78
N ILE A 397 18.44 -16.10 -0.77
CA ILE A 397 17.45 -17.12 -0.37
C ILE A 397 17.29 -17.25 1.16
N TYR A 398 17.94 -16.39 1.93
CA TYR A 398 17.86 -16.44 3.40
C TYR A 398 16.41 -16.30 3.88
N TYR A 399 16.08 -16.92 5.02
CA TYR A 399 14.74 -16.97 5.61
C TYR A 399 13.62 -17.58 4.74
N MET A 400 13.93 -18.22 3.60
CA MET A 400 12.95 -18.73 2.64
C MET A 400 11.72 -19.42 3.26
N PHE A 401 11.93 -20.34 4.22
CA PHE A 401 10.87 -21.10 4.89
C PHE A 401 10.87 -20.91 6.41
N LYS A 402 11.55 -19.88 6.93
CA LYS A 402 11.64 -19.70 8.39
C LYS A 402 10.25 -19.50 8.98
N ASN A 403 9.93 -20.22 10.05
CA ASN A 403 8.61 -20.26 10.68
C ASN A 403 7.48 -20.81 9.76
N ALA A 404 7.79 -21.51 8.66
CA ALA A 404 6.81 -22.29 7.92
C ALA A 404 6.61 -23.64 8.62
N ASP A 405 5.82 -23.65 9.70
CA ASP A 405 5.72 -24.77 10.64
C ASP A 405 5.50 -26.13 9.97
N SER A 406 4.66 -26.20 8.93
CA SER A 406 4.32 -27.47 8.26
C SER A 406 5.37 -27.95 7.26
N PHE A 407 6.32 -27.11 6.87
CA PHE A 407 7.23 -27.39 5.76
C PHE A 407 8.17 -28.56 6.10
N ASN A 408 8.07 -29.66 5.35
CA ASN A 408 8.91 -30.85 5.50
C ASN A 408 9.08 -31.58 4.15
N GLN A 409 9.74 -30.93 3.19
CA GLN A 409 9.92 -31.47 1.83
C GLN A 409 11.36 -31.87 1.54
N ASN A 410 11.53 -32.79 0.59
CA ASN A 410 12.85 -33.20 0.10
C ASN A 410 13.31 -32.26 -1.03
N LEU A 411 14.34 -31.45 -0.77
CA LEU A 411 14.91 -30.52 -1.76
C LEU A 411 16.33 -30.92 -2.21
N CYS A 412 16.68 -32.20 -2.16
CA CYS A 412 18.04 -32.66 -2.52
C CYS A 412 18.48 -32.34 -3.95
N THR A 413 17.53 -32.13 -4.85
CA THR A 413 17.80 -31.70 -6.23
C THR A 413 18.47 -30.33 -6.31
N TRP A 414 18.34 -29.50 -5.26
CA TRP A 414 18.94 -28.17 -5.22
C TRP A 414 20.45 -28.20 -4.95
N LYS A 415 20.97 -29.29 -4.37
CA LYS A 415 22.36 -29.44 -3.89
C LYS A 415 23.43 -28.87 -4.82
N ASP A 416 23.38 -29.20 -6.11
CA ASP A 416 24.45 -28.85 -7.05
C ASP A 416 24.43 -27.36 -7.46
N ASN A 417 23.29 -26.68 -7.31
CA ASN A 417 23.05 -25.32 -7.82
C ASN A 417 22.64 -24.33 -6.71
N PHE A 418 22.76 -24.72 -5.45
CA PHE A 418 22.24 -23.94 -4.33
C PHE A 418 23.19 -22.80 -3.89
N PRO A 419 22.68 -21.58 -3.60
CA PRO A 419 23.51 -20.43 -3.25
C PRO A 419 23.94 -20.38 -1.78
N TYR A 420 24.92 -21.20 -1.41
CA TYR A 420 25.39 -21.37 -0.01
C TYR A 420 25.83 -20.08 0.72
N LEU A 421 26.34 -19.07 0.00
CA LEU A 421 26.86 -17.84 0.63
C LEU A 421 25.78 -17.02 1.35
N ASN A 422 24.52 -17.13 0.92
CA ASN A 422 23.40 -16.30 1.40
C ASN A 422 22.21 -17.16 1.87
N ALA A 423 22.50 -18.33 2.41
CA ALA A 423 21.52 -19.34 2.82
C ALA A 423 21.39 -19.45 4.34
N THR A 424 21.07 -18.35 5.02
CA THR A 424 20.96 -18.33 6.48
C THR A 424 19.52 -18.60 6.92
N TYR A 425 19.35 -19.48 7.93
CA TYR A 425 18.07 -19.77 8.59
C TYR A 425 16.95 -20.15 7.62
N ILE A 426 17.25 -20.92 6.57
CA ILE A 426 16.27 -21.29 5.54
C ILE A 426 15.11 -22.09 6.14
N PHE A 427 15.40 -23.11 6.94
CA PHE A 427 14.41 -24.04 7.50
C PHE A 427 14.22 -23.87 9.01
N ALA A 428 14.67 -22.75 9.58
CA ALA A 428 14.55 -22.50 11.01
C ALA A 428 13.07 -22.51 11.45
N ASN A 429 12.74 -23.26 12.50
CA ASN A 429 11.37 -23.44 13.00
C ASN A 429 10.39 -24.03 11.96
N THR A 430 10.85 -24.97 11.15
CA THR A 430 9.99 -25.77 10.27
C THR A 430 9.78 -27.18 10.84
N SER A 431 9.02 -28.02 10.14
CA SER A 431 8.93 -29.46 10.46
C SER A 431 10.08 -30.29 9.87
N CYS A 432 11.05 -29.66 9.20
CA CYS A 432 12.22 -30.33 8.65
C CYS A 432 13.01 -31.10 9.71
N THR A 433 13.46 -32.31 9.35
CA THR A 433 14.42 -33.09 10.18
C THR A 433 15.70 -32.29 10.43
N TYR A 434 16.18 -31.53 9.43
CA TYR A 434 17.36 -30.68 9.52
C TYR A 434 17.00 -29.21 9.29
N GLN A 435 17.02 -28.43 10.37
CA GLN A 435 16.56 -27.03 10.36
C GLN A 435 17.71 -26.01 10.23
N ASP A 436 18.92 -26.39 10.65
CA ASP A 436 20.11 -25.51 10.70
C ASP A 436 21.00 -25.62 9.46
N THR A 437 20.62 -26.47 8.48
CA THR A 437 21.37 -26.73 7.25
C THR A 437 20.52 -26.39 6.02
N PRO A 438 21.07 -26.23 4.80
CA PRO A 438 22.49 -26.33 4.44
C PRO A 438 23.32 -25.21 5.08
N ASP A 439 24.43 -25.58 5.72
CA ASP A 439 25.49 -24.64 6.07
C ASP A 439 26.60 -24.64 4.99
N ILE A 440 27.46 -23.61 5.01
CA ILE A 440 28.54 -23.43 4.03
C ILE A 440 29.61 -24.54 4.06
N GLU A 441 29.65 -25.36 5.11
CA GLU A 441 30.64 -26.41 5.33
C GLU A 441 30.12 -27.80 4.92
N GLN A 442 28.81 -28.05 5.03
CA GLN A 442 28.20 -29.37 4.89
C GLN A 442 27.43 -29.58 3.58
N ASN A 443 27.25 -28.54 2.76
CA ASN A 443 26.58 -28.60 1.45
C ASN A 443 25.20 -29.29 1.47
N GLY A 444 24.51 -29.28 2.61
CA GLY A 444 23.30 -30.05 2.91
C GLY A 444 23.32 -30.50 4.37
N PRO A 445 22.34 -31.30 4.83
CA PRO A 445 21.12 -31.76 4.15
C PRO A 445 20.09 -30.67 3.84
N PHE A 446 19.15 -30.99 2.95
CA PHE A 446 18.09 -30.10 2.47
C PHE A 446 16.75 -30.52 3.07
N CYS A 447 16.42 -29.97 4.24
CA CYS A 447 15.19 -30.22 5.01
C CYS A 447 15.02 -31.67 5.51
N ASP A 448 14.39 -32.58 4.74
CA ASP A 448 14.01 -33.92 5.24
C ASP A 448 14.96 -35.07 4.82
N SER A 449 16.06 -34.80 4.11
CA SER A 449 16.92 -35.91 3.65
C SER A 449 18.40 -35.60 3.48
N LEU A 450 19.21 -36.63 3.72
CA LEU A 450 20.64 -36.67 3.39
C LEU A 450 20.79 -36.90 1.89
N CYS A 451 21.29 -35.90 1.18
CA CYS A 451 21.47 -35.92 -0.27
C CYS A 451 22.74 -36.67 -0.64
N ASN A 452 22.66 -38.00 -0.68
CA ASN A 452 23.77 -38.91 -1.01
C ASN A 452 24.14 -38.86 -2.50
#